data_AF-A0A9E3D5R0-F1
#
_entry.id   AF-A0A9E3D5R0-F1
#
_cell.length_a   1.000
_cell.length_b   1.000
_cell.length_c   1.000
_cell.angle_alpha   90.00
_cell.angle_beta   90.00
_cell.angle_gamma   90.00
#
_symmetry.space_group_name_H-M   'P 1'
#
loop_
_entity.id
_entity.type
_entity.pdbx_description
1 polymer ?
#
loop_
_entity_poly.entity_id
_entity_poly.type
_entity_poly.pdbx_seq_one_letter_code
_entity_poly.pdbx_strand_id
1 'polypeptide(L)'
;MVEFASVVDALRCAVEVQRAMTARNAEAPEDRRVDFRIGIHQGDIVVEDGDIFGDGVNVAARLEGLAEPGGICVSARVQEAAAGRLDLAFEDLGEQSLKNIARPVRVYRVLHSACSSESAAAIARQAVAGGTAGPEFER
;
A
#
# COMPACT_ATOMS: atom_id res chain seq x y z
N MET A 1 8.79 -12.30 -5.72
CA MET A 1 9.29 -11.12 -4.98
C MET A 1 10.16 -10.32 -5.93
N VAL A 2 10.07 -9.00 -5.91
CA VAL A 2 10.92 -8.09 -6.69
C VAL A 2 11.53 -7.09 -5.72
N GLU A 3 12.80 -6.75 -5.91
CA GLU A 3 13.51 -5.76 -5.10
C GLU A 3 13.91 -4.55 -5.94
N PHE A 4 14.02 -3.40 -5.27
CA PHE A 4 14.43 -2.14 -5.89
C PHE A 4 15.38 -1.41 -4.95
N ALA A 5 16.39 -0.76 -5.53
CA ALA A 5 17.30 0.12 -4.78
C ALA A 5 16.62 1.44 -4.35
N SER A 6 15.45 1.75 -4.89
CA SER A 6 14.72 3.00 -4.69
C SER A 6 13.23 2.74 -4.47
N VAL A 7 12.70 3.31 -3.39
CA VAL A 7 11.26 3.28 -3.07
C VAL A 7 10.43 3.93 -4.17
N VAL A 8 10.95 4.99 -4.79
CA VAL A 8 10.27 5.71 -5.87
C VAL A 8 10.11 4.81 -7.09
N ASP A 9 11.14 4.02 -7.43
CA ASP A 9 11.08 3.11 -8.57
C ASP A 9 10.17 1.91 -8.28
N ALA A 10 10.18 1.41 -7.05
CA ALA A 10 9.24 0.37 -6.61
C ALA A 10 7.78 0.82 -6.76
N LEU A 11 7.46 2.02 -6.28
CA LEU A 11 6.12 2.60 -6.38
C LEU A 11 5.70 2.86 -7.83
N ARG A 12 6.59 3.44 -8.64
CA ARG A 12 6.33 3.65 -10.07
C ARG A 12 6.04 2.33 -10.78
N CYS A 13 6.88 1.31 -10.54
CA CYS A 13 6.68 -0.01 -11.12
C CYS A 13 5.33 -0.61 -10.69
N ALA A 14 4.99 -0.53 -9.40
CA ALA A 14 3.70 -1.04 -8.90
C ALA A 14 2.49 -0.35 -9.54
N VAL A 15 2.54 0.98 -9.68
CA VAL A 15 1.46 1.75 -10.34
C VAL A 15 1.34 1.39 -11.81
N GLU A 16 2.45 1.27 -12.53
CA GLU A 16 2.44 0.90 -13.95
C GLU A 16 1.95 -0.53 -14.17
N VAL A 17 2.32 -1.48 -13.30
CA VAL A 17 1.78 -2.84 -13.32
C VAL A 17 0.27 -2.82 -13.12
N GLN A 18 -0.24 -2.09 -12.11
CA GLN A 18 -1.70 -2.02 -11.91
C GLN A 18 -2.41 -1.40 -13.11
N ARG A 19 -1.89 -0.31 -13.68
CA ARG A 19 -2.46 0.33 -14.88
C ARG A 19 -2.51 -0.62 -16.08
N ALA A 20 -1.42 -1.32 -16.35
CA ALA A 20 -1.35 -2.29 -17.44
C ALA A 20 -2.36 -3.44 -17.24
N MET A 21 -2.55 -3.88 -16.00
CA MET A 21 -3.50 -4.94 -15.69
C MET A 21 -4.95 -4.46 -15.77
N THR A 22 -5.25 -3.24 -15.32
CA THR A 22 -6.57 -2.62 -15.52
C THR A 22 -6.90 -2.48 -17.00
N ALA A 23 -5.96 -2.01 -17.83
CA ALA A 23 -6.15 -1.92 -19.27
C ALA A 23 -6.43 -3.30 -19.91
N ARG A 24 -5.65 -4.32 -19.53
CA ARG A 24 -5.87 -5.70 -19.99
C ARG A 24 -7.22 -6.27 -19.53
N ASN A 25 -7.62 -6.00 -18.29
CA ASN A 25 -8.88 -6.47 -17.72
C ASN A 25 -10.11 -5.77 -18.32
N ALA A 26 -9.95 -4.56 -18.87
CA ALA A 26 -11.02 -3.86 -19.58
C ALA A 26 -11.40 -4.56 -20.89
N GLU A 27 -10.44 -5.20 -21.56
CA GLU A 27 -10.65 -5.95 -22.80
C GLU A 27 -10.99 -7.43 -22.54
N ALA A 28 -10.84 -7.91 -21.31
CA ALA A 28 -11.07 -9.29 -20.93
C ALA A 28 -12.51 -9.52 -20.41
N PRO A 29 -13.13 -10.66 -20.73
CA PRO A 29 -14.38 -11.07 -20.09
C PRO A 29 -14.15 -11.31 -18.59
N GLU A 30 -15.21 -11.15 -17.79
CA GLU A 30 -15.12 -11.08 -16.33
C GLU A 30 -14.50 -12.31 -15.68
N ASP A 31 -14.71 -13.49 -16.27
CA ASP A 31 -14.14 -14.78 -15.86
C ASP A 31 -12.64 -14.91 -16.14
N ARG A 32 -12.05 -13.98 -16.90
CA ARG A 32 -10.62 -13.95 -17.25
C ARG A 32 -9.89 -12.73 -16.72
N ARG A 33 -10.57 -11.85 -15.96
CA ARG A 33 -9.93 -10.73 -15.27
C ARG A 33 -9.00 -11.26 -14.19
N VAL A 34 -7.80 -10.70 -14.11
CA VAL A 34 -6.82 -11.06 -13.08
C VAL A 34 -6.42 -9.78 -12.37
N ASP A 35 -6.78 -9.69 -11.10
CA ASP A 35 -6.44 -8.55 -10.25
C ASP A 35 -5.26 -8.90 -9.37
N PHE A 36 -4.22 -8.06 -9.44
CA PHE A 36 -3.02 -8.24 -8.64
C PHE A 36 -3.14 -7.43 -7.35
N ARG A 37 -2.61 -8.00 -6.27
CA ARG A 37 -2.37 -7.31 -5.01
C ARG A 37 -0.89 -7.04 -4.88
N ILE A 38 -0.52 -5.84 -4.46
CA ILE A 38 0.88 -5.44 -4.33
C ILE A 38 1.14 -4.90 -2.93
N GLY A 39 2.15 -5.47 -2.26
CA GLY A 39 2.67 -5.00 -0.98
C GLY A 39 4.10 -4.47 -1.13
N ILE A 40 4.36 -3.24 -0.69
CA ILE A 40 5.70 -2.63 -0.73
C ILE A 40 6.16 -2.27 0.69
N HIS A 41 7.32 -2.78 1.07
CA HIS A 41 7.94 -2.44 2.34
C HIS A 41 9.36 -1.92 2.12
N GLN A 42 9.78 -1.01 2.99
CA GLN A 42 11.16 -0.58 3.14
C GLN A 42 11.56 -0.83 4.60
N GLY A 43 12.57 -1.66 4.80
CA GLY A 43 13.09 -2.02 6.10
C GLY A 43 14.50 -2.59 5.98
N ASP A 44 15.21 -2.62 7.10
CA ASP A 44 16.55 -3.18 7.15
C ASP A 44 16.47 -4.71 7.02
N ILE A 45 17.01 -5.23 5.92
CA ILE A 45 17.19 -6.67 5.70
C ILE A 45 18.62 -7.05 6.11
N VAL A 46 18.76 -8.15 6.84
CA VAL A 46 20.06 -8.74 7.16
C VAL A 46 20.28 -9.88 6.19
N VAL A 47 21.26 -9.75 5.30
CA VAL A 47 21.60 -10.82 4.36
C VAL A 47 22.72 -11.66 4.98
N GLU A 48 22.43 -12.92 5.30
CA GLU A 48 23.41 -13.92 5.72
C GLU A 48 23.37 -15.09 4.73
N ASP A 49 24.54 -15.55 4.26
CA ASP A 49 24.70 -16.69 3.34
C ASP A 49 23.86 -16.64 2.04
N GLY A 50 23.53 -15.45 1.54
CA GLY A 50 22.76 -15.26 0.32
C GLY A 50 21.24 -15.41 0.50
N ASP A 51 20.80 -15.66 1.73
CA ASP A 51 19.39 -15.64 2.13
C ASP A 51 19.07 -14.31 2.83
N ILE A 52 17.88 -13.79 2.55
CA ILE A 52 17.39 -12.54 3.12
C ILE A 52 16.71 -12.87 4.45
N PHE A 53 17.39 -12.57 5.56
CA PHE A 53 16.85 -12.67 6.91
C PHE A 53 16.35 -11.29 7.37
N GLY A 54 15.20 -11.29 8.04
CA GLY A 54 14.63 -10.07 8.58
C GLY A 54 13.13 -10.02 8.36
N ASP A 55 12.46 -9.29 9.25
CA ASP A 55 11.01 -9.14 9.21
C ASP A 55 10.53 -8.50 7.90
N GLY A 56 11.41 -7.81 7.15
CA GLY A 56 11.05 -7.03 5.98
C GLY A 56 10.35 -7.82 4.86
N VAL A 57 10.77 -9.05 4.57
CA VAL A 57 10.11 -9.89 3.54
C VAL A 57 8.74 -10.36 4.03
N ASN A 58 8.63 -10.72 5.30
CA ASN A 58 7.37 -11.10 5.93
C ASN A 58 6.40 -9.91 6.00
N VAL A 59 6.90 -8.69 6.26
CA VAL A 59 6.11 -7.46 6.20
C VAL A 59 5.55 -7.27 4.81
N ALA A 60 6.39 -7.29 3.76
CA ALA A 60 5.95 -7.05 2.39
C ALA A 60 4.85 -8.04 1.95
N ALA A 61 5.02 -9.33 2.28
CA ALA A 61 4.01 -10.35 1.99
C ALA A 61 2.70 -10.11 2.76
N ARG A 62 2.77 -9.63 4.01
CA ARG A 62 1.57 -9.29 4.77
C ARG A 62 0.88 -8.04 4.26
N LEU A 63 1.63 -7.06 3.79
CA LEU A 63 1.08 -5.88 3.14
C LEU A 63 0.33 -6.24 1.85
N GLU A 64 0.85 -7.20 1.06
CA GLU A 64 0.13 -7.72 -0.12
C GLU A 64 -1.20 -8.35 0.27
N GLY A 65 -1.23 -9.17 1.33
CA GLY A 65 -2.47 -9.78 1.82
C GLY A 65 -3.50 -8.79 2.36
N LEU A 66 -3.07 -7.58 2.75
CA LEU A 66 -3.96 -6.50 3.19
C LEU A 66 -4.46 -5.62 2.05
N ALA A 67 -3.84 -5.69 0.87
CA ALA A 67 -4.26 -4.94 -0.29
C ALA A 67 -5.56 -5.53 -0.86
N GLU A 68 -6.47 -4.66 -1.30
CA GLU A 68 -7.60 -5.10 -2.11
C GLU A 68 -7.14 -5.53 -3.52
N PRO A 69 -7.91 -6.35 -4.24
CA PRO A 69 -7.62 -6.69 -5.62
C PRO A 69 -7.45 -5.41 -6.47
N GLY A 70 -6.34 -5.28 -7.20
CA GLY A 70 -5.99 -4.05 -7.94
C GLY A 70 -5.40 -2.93 -7.07
N GLY A 71 -5.25 -3.18 -5.77
CA GLY A 71 -4.72 -2.27 -4.77
C GLY A 71 -3.21 -2.40 -4.55
N ILE A 72 -2.65 -1.34 -3.96
CA ILE A 72 -1.26 -1.27 -3.53
C ILE A 72 -1.25 -0.85 -2.07
N CYS A 73 -0.64 -1.65 -1.21
CA CYS A 73 -0.42 -1.33 0.20
C CYS A 73 1.07 -1.16 0.49
N VAL A 74 1.39 -0.18 1.31
CA VAL A 74 2.75 0.21 1.64
C VAL A 74 2.91 0.45 3.13
N SER A 75 4.11 0.21 3.67
CA SER A 75 4.41 0.58 5.06
C SER A 75 4.63 2.09 5.23
N ALA A 76 4.48 2.62 6.45
CA ALA A 76 4.77 4.01 6.80
C ALA A 76 6.10 4.53 6.22
N ARG A 77 7.18 3.77 6.36
CA ARG A 77 8.51 4.16 5.86
C ARG A 77 8.53 4.41 4.34
N VAL A 78 7.77 3.63 3.58
CA VAL A 78 7.63 3.78 2.12
C VAL A 78 6.83 5.04 1.81
N GLN A 79 5.73 5.26 2.54
CA GLN A 79 4.91 6.46 2.38
C GLN A 79 5.73 7.73 2.71
N GLU A 80 6.49 7.73 3.80
CA GLU A 80 7.38 8.83 4.20
C GLU A 80 8.48 9.09 3.16
N ALA A 81 9.10 8.04 2.65
CA ALA A 81 10.14 8.14 1.62
C ALA A 81 9.59 8.62 0.26
N ALA A 82 8.31 8.35 -0.02
CA ALA A 82 7.63 8.77 -1.24
C ALA A 82 6.96 10.15 -1.11
N ALA A 83 6.64 10.57 0.11
CA ALA A 83 6.01 11.85 0.41
C ALA A 83 6.88 12.99 -0.14
N GLY A 84 6.29 13.81 -1.02
CA GLY A 84 6.97 14.93 -1.68
C GLY A 84 7.88 14.54 -2.85
N ARG A 85 7.97 13.25 -3.22
CA ARG A 85 8.71 12.78 -4.41
C ARG A 85 7.81 12.28 -5.53
N LEU A 86 6.59 11.87 -5.20
CA LEU A 86 5.60 11.34 -6.13
C LEU A 86 4.25 12.00 -5.86
N ASP A 87 3.54 12.36 -6.94
CA ASP A 87 2.15 12.84 -6.89
C ASP A 87 1.17 11.68 -6.68
N LEU A 88 1.37 10.95 -5.58
CA LEU A 88 0.51 9.84 -5.16
C LEU A 88 -0.20 10.22 -3.87
N ALA A 89 -1.49 9.93 -3.80
CA ALA A 89 -2.25 10.05 -2.56
C ALA A 89 -2.17 8.72 -1.78
N PHE A 90 -2.15 8.84 -0.46
CA PHE A 90 -2.05 7.71 0.44
C PHE A 90 -3.19 7.78 1.45
N GLU A 91 -3.89 6.66 1.62
CA GLU A 91 -4.92 6.48 2.63
C GLU A 91 -4.37 5.64 3.79
N ASP A 92 -4.54 6.10 5.01
CA ASP A 92 -4.05 5.40 6.20
C ASP A 92 -5.01 4.27 6.60
N LEU A 93 -4.49 3.04 6.65
CA LEU A 93 -5.22 1.85 7.08
C LEU A 93 -4.96 1.51 8.56
N GLY A 94 -4.18 2.33 9.25
CA GLY A 94 -3.85 2.16 10.66
C GLY A 94 -2.70 1.20 10.94
N GLU A 95 -2.52 0.89 12.22
CA GLU A 95 -1.45 0.03 12.71
C GLU A 95 -1.82 -1.45 12.65
N GLN A 96 -0.97 -2.25 12.02
CA GLN A 96 -1.16 -3.68 11.86
C GLN A 96 -0.09 -4.45 12.64
N SER A 97 -0.55 -5.34 13.53
CA SER A 97 0.32 -6.25 14.27
C SER A 97 0.61 -7.48 13.40
N LEU A 98 1.87 -7.61 12.97
CA LEU A 98 2.29 -8.71 12.12
C LEU A 98 2.99 -9.79 12.94
N LYS A 99 2.75 -11.05 12.57
CA LYS A 99 3.37 -12.21 13.22
C LYS A 99 4.90 -12.09 13.09
N ASN A 100 5.60 -12.26 14.21
CA ASN A 100 7.06 -12.14 14.37
C ASN A 100 7.63 -10.72 14.38
N ILE A 101 6.79 -9.67 14.41
CA ILE A 101 7.27 -8.29 14.48
C ILE A 101 6.94 -7.72 15.86
N ALA A 102 7.97 -7.27 16.58
CA ALA A 102 7.82 -6.74 17.94
C ALA A 102 7.06 -5.41 18.00
N ARG A 103 7.04 -4.64 16.90
CA ARG A 103 6.36 -3.35 16.80
C ARG A 103 5.27 -3.39 15.73
N PRO A 104 4.09 -2.82 15.99
CA PRO A 104 3.06 -2.71 14.96
C PRO A 104 3.56 -1.85 13.79
N VAL A 105 3.16 -2.23 12.58
CA VAL A 105 3.54 -1.53 11.35
C VAL A 105 2.32 -0.77 10.84
N ARG A 106 2.45 0.55 10.71
CA ARG A 106 1.40 1.37 10.11
C ARG A 106 1.37 1.19 8.59
N VAL A 107 0.19 0.95 8.05
CA VAL A 107 -0.03 0.59 6.65
C VAL A 107 -0.81 1.68 5.94
N TYR A 108 -0.40 1.98 4.72
CA TYR A 108 -1.05 2.96 3.84
C TYR A 108 -1.45 2.29 2.53
N ARG A 109 -2.61 2.66 2.01
CA ARG A 109 -3.07 2.30 0.67
C ARG A 109 -2.69 3.41 -0.30
N VAL A 110 -2.12 3.06 -1.45
CA VAL A 110 -1.85 4.03 -2.52
C VAL A 110 -3.12 4.22 -3.33
N LEU A 111 -3.58 5.46 -3.42
CA LEU A 111 -4.69 5.85 -4.28
C LEU A 111 -4.12 6.15 -5.67
N HIS A 112 -4.48 5.33 -6.65
CA HIS A 112 -4.10 5.50 -8.05
C HIS A 112 -5.34 5.47 -8.95
N SER A 113 -5.29 6.19 -10.07
CA SER A 113 -6.44 6.41 -10.97
C SER A 113 -7.00 5.14 -11.64
N ALA A 114 -6.34 3.99 -11.52
CA ALA A 114 -6.82 2.72 -12.08
C ALA A 114 -7.66 1.90 -11.06
N CYS A 115 -8.03 2.48 -9.92
CA CYS A 115 -9.00 1.90 -9.00
C CYS A 115 -10.39 1.87 -9.66
N SER A 116 -10.76 0.74 -10.25
CA SER A 116 -12.06 0.49 -10.85
C SER A 116 -13.18 0.55 -9.79
N SER A 117 -13.85 1.70 -9.76
CA SER A 117 -15.25 2.00 -9.42
C SER A 117 -15.95 1.47 -8.15
N GLU A 118 -15.45 0.49 -7.39
CA GLU A 118 -16.13 0.07 -6.14
C GLU A 118 -15.51 0.71 -4.88
N SER A 119 -14.19 0.73 -4.74
CA SER A 119 -13.56 1.28 -3.52
C SER A 119 -13.52 2.80 -3.46
N ALA A 120 -13.53 3.51 -4.61
CA ALA A 120 -13.67 4.96 -4.63
C ALA A 120 -15.02 5.44 -4.03
N ALA A 121 -16.09 4.63 -4.15
CA ALA A 121 -17.41 4.96 -3.63
C ALA A 121 -17.54 4.74 -2.11
N ALA A 122 -16.72 3.86 -1.52
CA ALA A 122 -16.66 3.67 -0.07
C ALA A 122 -15.90 4.81 0.63
N ILE A 123 -14.81 5.28 0.02
CA ILE A 123 -13.94 6.33 0.59
C ILE A 123 -14.67 7.68 0.71
N ALA A 124 -15.52 8.02 -0.27
CA ALA A 124 -16.34 9.24 -0.21
C ALA A 124 -17.38 9.25 0.92
N ARG A 125 -17.73 8.07 1.49
CA ARG A 125 -18.68 7.97 2.61
C ARG A 125 -18.00 8.06 3.98
N GLN A 126 -16.73 7.67 4.09
CA GLN A 126 -16.02 7.64 5.37
C GLN A 126 -15.45 9.01 5.77
N ALA A 127 -15.07 9.85 4.80
CA ALA A 127 -14.44 11.15 5.06
C ALA A 127 -15.37 12.21 5.70
N VAL A 128 -16.68 11.98 5.77
CA VAL A 128 -17.64 12.94 6.37
C VAL A 128 -17.81 12.74 7.88
N ALA A 129 -17.21 11.70 8.48
CA ALA A 129 -17.43 11.35 9.89
C ALA A 129 -16.34 11.80 10.87
N GLY A 130 -15.41 12.67 10.46
CA GLY A 130 -14.25 13.07 11.28
C GLY A 130 -14.12 14.55 11.62
N GLY A 131 -15.14 15.38 11.38
CA GLY A 131 -15.08 16.83 11.59
C GLY A 131 -16.07 17.32 12.64
N THR A 132 -15.57 17.61 13.85
CA THR A 132 -16.00 18.59 14.88
C THR A 132 -15.72 17.99 16.27
N ALA A 133 -15.02 18.59 17.23
CA ALA A 133 -14.51 19.93 17.41
C ALA A 133 -13.39 19.88 18.49
N GLY A 134 -12.37 20.74 18.36
CA GLY A 134 -11.78 21.38 19.53
C GLY A 134 -12.21 22.86 19.52
N PRO A 135 -11.95 23.68 20.55
CA PRO A 135 -11.30 23.38 21.84
C PRO A 135 -12.13 23.88 23.05
N GLU A 136 -11.95 23.30 24.24
CA GLU A 136 -12.20 24.03 25.50
C GLU A 136 -11.07 23.74 26.49
N PHE A 137 -10.21 24.74 26.65
CA PHE A 137 -9.19 24.83 27.66
C PHE A 137 -9.67 25.91 28.62
N GLU A 138 -10.29 25.55 29.73
CA GLU A 138 -10.49 26.50 30.83
C GLU A 138 -10.41 25.81 32.19
N ARG A 139 -9.42 26.31 32.94
CA ARG A 139 -9.09 26.32 34.38
C ARG A 139 -9.99 25.56 35.36
#